data_AF-A0A7G8F438-F1
#
_entry.id   AF-A0A7G8F438-F1
#
_cell.length_a   1.000
_cell.length_b   1.000
_cell.length_c   1.000
_cell.angle_alpha   90.00
_cell.angle_beta   90.00
_cell.angle_gamma   90.00
#
_symmetry.space_group_name_H-M   'P 1'
#
loop_
_entity.id
_entity.type
_entity.pdbx_description
1 polymer ?
#
loop_
_entity_poly.entity_id
_entity_poly.type
_entity_poly.pdbx_seq_one_letter_code
_entity_poly.pdbx_strand_id
1 'polypeptide(L)' 'MRDIIGGRSRAYEQALEKARQVATEEMVVRATAMKANAVIGVDIDYEVFGEGGMMMVSLSGTAVLLIGEIPHEKLATTK' A
#
# COMPACT_ATOMS: atom_id res chain seq x y z
N MET A 1 8.74 15.63 25.80
CA MET A 1 8.45 14.65 26.87
C MET A 1 7.39 13.72 26.31
N ARG A 2 7.75 12.44 26.19
CA ARG A 2 6.93 11.26 25.82
C ARG A 2 5.40 11.44 25.88
N ASP A 3 4.75 11.47 24.71
CA ASP A 3 3.38 10.99 24.56
C ASP A 3 3.44 9.48 24.26
N ILE A 4 3.73 8.67 25.29
CA ILE A 4 3.96 7.22 25.17
C ILE A 4 2.65 6.40 25.21
N ILE A 5 1.45 7.02 25.29
CA ILE A 5 0.19 6.26 25.42
C ILE A 5 -0.90 6.77 24.46
N GLY A 6 -0.79 6.38 23.19
CA GLY A 6 -1.88 5.74 22.43
C GLY A 6 -2.96 6.59 21.73
N GLY A 7 -3.25 7.83 22.13
CA GLY A 7 -4.38 8.59 21.56
C GLY A 7 -4.12 9.17 20.16
N ARG A 8 -3.01 9.92 20.01
CA ARG A 8 -2.61 10.53 18.73
C ARG A 8 -1.96 9.52 17.79
N SER A 9 -1.20 8.55 18.33
CA SER A 9 -0.59 7.47 17.55
C SER A 9 -1.64 6.58 16.89
N ARG A 10 -2.70 6.16 17.61
CA ARG A 10 -3.76 5.33 17.01
C ARG A 10 -4.56 6.05 15.95
N ALA A 11 -4.93 7.31 16.18
CA ALA A 11 -5.67 8.09 15.17
C ALA A 11 -4.82 8.33 13.91
N TYR A 12 -3.52 8.60 14.08
CA TYR A 12 -2.58 8.76 12.99
C TYR A 12 -2.33 7.46 12.22
N GLU A 13 -2.09 6.35 12.94
CA GLU A 13 -1.96 5.00 12.36
C GLU A 13 -3.22 4.56 11.62
N GLN A 14 -4.41 4.81 12.18
CA GLN A 14 -5.68 4.52 11.51
C GLN A 14 -5.88 5.35 10.24
N ALA A 15 -5.52 6.64 10.27
CA ALA A 15 -5.60 7.50 9.10
C ALA A 15 -4.64 7.02 8.00
N LEU A 16 -3.41 6.66 8.37
CA LEU A 16 -2.41 6.05 7.50
C LEU A 16 -2.90 4.75 6.87
N GLU A 17 -3.45 3.86 7.70
CA GLU A 17 -3.97 2.57 7.25
C GLU A 17 -5.13 2.74 6.28
N LYS A 18 -6.05 3.65 6.57
CA LYS A 18 -7.17 3.99 5.69
C LYS A 18 -6.69 4.59 4.37
N ALA A 19 -5.74 5.52 4.41
CA ALA A 19 -5.19 6.12 3.19
C ALA A 19 -4.50 5.09 2.31
N ARG A 20 -3.69 4.19 2.91
CA ARG A 20 -3.06 3.06 2.21
C ARG A 20 -4.11 2.14 1.60
N GLN A 21 -5.16 1.81 2.33
CA GLN A 21 -6.23 0.95 1.84
C GLN A 21 -6.92 1.56 0.61
N VAL A 22 -7.34 2.82 0.69
CA VAL A 22 -8.00 3.52 -0.42
C VAL A 22 -7.11 3.57 -1.66
N ALA A 23 -5.84 3.94 -1.49
CA ALA A 23 -4.92 4.05 -2.61
C ALA A 23 -4.57 2.68 -3.22
N THR A 24 -4.55 1.61 -2.41
CA THR A 24 -4.44 0.23 -2.90
C THR A 24 -5.67 -0.19 -3.69
N GLU A 25 -6.87 0.09 -3.19
CA GLU A 25 -8.13 -0.20 -3.89
C GLU A 25 -8.17 0.50 -5.25
N GLU A 26 -7.76 1.78 -5.31
CA GLU A 26 -7.69 2.52 -6.56
C GLU A 26 -6.67 1.92 -7.55
N MET A 27 -5.50 1.51 -7.06
CA MET A 27 -4.50 0.80 -7.87
C MET A 27 -5.07 -0.50 -8.46
N VAL A 28 -5.80 -1.28 -7.66
CA VAL A 28 -6.43 -2.53 -8.11
C VAL A 28 -7.50 -2.26 -9.17
N VAL A 29 -8.34 -1.24 -8.97
CA VAL A 29 -9.37 -0.85 -9.95
C VAL A 29 -8.73 -0.46 -11.28
N ARG A 30 -7.66 0.35 -11.25
CA ARG A 30 -6.91 0.74 -12.46
C ARG A 30 -6.28 -0.46 -13.16
N ALA A 31 -5.62 -1.34 -12.42
CA ALA A 31 -5.02 -2.56 -12.98
C ALA A 31 -6.08 -3.49 -13.59
N THR A 32 -7.22 -3.64 -12.93
CA THR A 32 -8.35 -4.44 -13.41
C THR A 32 -8.93 -3.88 -14.70
N ALA A 33 -9.06 -2.55 -14.81
CA ALA A 33 -9.49 -1.87 -16.04
C ALA A 33 -8.53 -2.13 -17.21
N MET A 34 -7.24 -2.39 -16.93
CA MET A 34 -6.23 -2.79 -17.91
C MET A 34 -6.23 -4.31 -18.22
N LYS A 35 -7.16 -5.09 -17.63
CA LYS A 35 -7.20 -6.56 -17.69
C LYS A 35 -5.98 -7.26 -17.08
N ALA A 36 -5.26 -6.59 -16.20
CA ALA A 36 -4.21 -7.22 -15.40
C ALA A 36 -4.84 -8.09 -14.30
N ASN A 37 -4.13 -9.15 -13.89
CA ASN A 37 -4.51 -10.00 -12.76
C ASN A 37 -3.56 -9.86 -11.56
N ALA A 38 -2.49 -9.06 -11.70
CA ALA A 38 -1.56 -8.74 -10.62
C ALA A 38 -0.95 -7.35 -10.84
N VAL A 39 -0.46 -6.75 -9.76
CA VAL A 39 0.44 -5.59 -9.79
C VAL A 39 1.73 -5.99 -9.09
N ILE A 40 2.86 -5.85 -9.78
CA ILE A 40 4.19 -6.23 -9.28
C ILE A 40 5.09 -5.00 -9.14
N GLY A 41 6.13 -5.14 -8.31
CA GLY A 41 7.06 -4.04 -8.03
C GLY A 41 6.34 -2.85 -7.42
N VAL A 42 5.43 -3.11 -6.48
CA VAL A 42 4.66 -2.05 -5.80
C VAL A 42 5.60 -1.29 -4.88
N ASP A 43 5.58 0.03 -4.99
CA ASP A 43 6.26 0.96 -4.09
C ASP A 43 5.24 1.91 -3.45
N ILE A 44 5.47 2.28 -2.19
CA ILE A 44 4.54 3.09 -1.39
C ILE A 44 5.32 4.23 -0.75
N ASP A 45 4.97 5.45 -1.16
CA ASP A 45 5.57 6.66 -0.63
C ASP A 45 4.59 7.42 0.26
N TYR A 46 5.08 7.84 1.41
CA TYR A 46 4.36 8.66 2.38
C TYR A 46 5.01 10.03 2.43
N GLU A 47 4.27 11.07 2.08
CA GLU A 47 4.76 12.44 2.12
C GLU A 47 3.85 13.29 3.00
N VAL A 48 4.44 14.04 3.92
CA VAL A 48 3.71 14.98 4.76
C VAL A 48 3.87 16.37 4.16
N PHE A 49 2.76 17.01 3.84
CA PHE A 49 2.72 18.32 3.21
C PHE A 49 2.23 19.41 4.17
N GLY A 50 2.97 20.52 4.20
CA GLY A 50 2.65 21.74 4.93
C GLY A 50 2.74 21.62 6.45
N GLU A 51 2.65 22.75 7.14
CA GLU A 51 2.70 22.82 8.61
C GLU A 51 1.44 22.22 9.28
N GLY A 52 0.38 21.91 8.50
CA GLY A 52 -0.92 21.42 8.96
C GLY A 52 -1.05 19.90 9.10
N GLY A 53 0.00 19.13 8.87
CA GLY A 53 -0.03 17.67 9.05
C GLY A 53 -0.89 16.92 8.04
N MET A 54 -1.09 17.46 6.85
CA MET A 54 -1.71 16.72 5.75
C MET A 54 -0.73 15.68 5.22
N MET A 55 -1.23 14.50 4.90
CA MET A 55 -0.42 13.39 4.41
C MET A 55 -0.94 12.91 3.07
N MET A 56 -0.02 12.74 2.13
CA MET A 56 -0.25 12.05 0.87
C MET A 56 0.31 10.63 0.98
N VAL A 57 -0.46 9.69 0.47
CA VAL A 57 0.00 8.31 0.24
C VAL A 57 -0.05 8.10 -1.26
N SER A 58 1.09 7.81 -1.86
CA SER A 58 1.16 7.46 -3.28
C SER A 58 1.65 6.03 -3.42
N LEU A 59 1.03 5.30 -4.35
CA LEU A 59 1.46 3.95 -4.69
C LEU A 59 1.79 3.92 -6.18
N SER A 60 2.90 3.28 -6.50
CA SER A 60 3.31 3.00 -7.87
C SER A 60 3.54 1.49 -8.05
N GLY A 61 3.47 1.00 -9.28
CA GLY A 61 3.64 -0.42 -9.58
C GLY A 61 3.33 -0.74 -11.04
N THR A 62 3.62 -1.97 -11.45
CA THR A 62 3.41 -2.44 -12.82
C THR A 62 2.26 -3.43 -12.87
N ALA A 63 1.18 -3.08 -13.58
CA ALA A 63 0.05 -3.97 -13.84
C ALA A 63 0.45 -5.04 -14.87
N VAL A 64 0.28 -6.33 -14.52
CA VAL A 64 0.70 -7.47 -15.35
C VAL A 64 -0.39 -8.54 -15.44
N LEU A 65 -0.35 -9.30 -16.53
CA LEU A 65 -1.11 -10.54 -16.69
C LEU A 65 -0.16 -11.73 -16.50
N LEU A 66 -0.24 -12.38 -15.35
CA LEU A 66 0.47 -13.62 -15.07
C LEU A 66 -0.26 -14.80 -15.72
N ILE A 67 0.49 -15.63 -16.44
CA ILE A 67 0.00 -16.84 -17.11
C ILE A 67 0.85 -18.00 -16.58
N GLY A 68 0.22 -18.99 -15.94
CA GLY A 68 0.92 -20.17 -15.43
C GLY A 68 0.26 -20.76 -14.18
N GLU A 69 0.76 -21.90 -13.75
CA GLU A 69 0.37 -22.54 -12.49
C GLU A 69 1.18 -21.95 -11.34
N ILE A 70 0.52 -21.70 -10.20
CA ILE A 70 1.22 -21.31 -8.97
C ILE A 70 1.93 -22.57 -8.46
N PRO A 71 3.27 -22.62 -8.40
CA PRO A 71 3.97 -23.76 -7.84
C PRO A 71 3.53 -23.93 -6.39
N HIS A 72 3.07 -25.13 -6.02
CA HIS A 72 2.68 -25.46 -4.63
C HIS A 72 3.87 -25.54 -3.66
N GLU A 73 5.09 -25.31 -4.13
CA GLU A 73 6.27 -25.32 -3.30
C GLU A 73 6.41 -23.97 -2.59
N LYS A 74 6.45 -24.02 -1.25
CA LYS A 74 6.54 -22.84 -0.38
C LYS A 74 7.69 -21.96 -0.88
N LEU A 75 7.38 -20.75 -1.33
CA LEU A 75 8.37 -19.69 -1.57
C LEU A 75 9.25 -19.62 -0.33
N ALA A 76 10.49 -20.08 -0.47
CA ALA A 76 11.46 -20.09 0.62
C ALA A 76 11.54 -18.67 1.15
N THR A 77 10.99 -18.46 2.34
CA THR A 77 11.14 -17.22 3.10
C THR A 77 12.63 -16.99 3.24
N THR A 78 13.17 -16.10 2.41
CA THR A 78 14.56 -15.66 2.52
C THR A 78 14.68 -14.98 3.88
N LYS A 79 15.61 -15.50 4.66
CA LYS A 79 15.91 -15.13 6.04
C LYS A 79 16.52 -13.72 6.11
#